data_AF-A0A7X7SGZ6-F1
#
_entry.id   AF-A0A7X7SGZ6-F1
#
_cell.length_a   1.000
_cell.length_b   1.000
_cell.length_c   1.000
_cell.angle_alpha   90.00
_cell.angle_beta   90.00
_cell.angle_gamma   90.00
#
_symmetry.space_group_name_H-M   'P 1'
#
loop_
_entity.id
_entity.type
_entity.pdbx_description
1 polymer ?
#
loop_
_entity_poly.entity_id
_entity_poly.type
_entity_poly.pdbx_seq_one_letter_code
_entity_poly.pdbx_strand_id
1 'polypeptide(L)'
;MAVEKGQWEAGDGRRRVVIEGVRPEIDCGRFPIKRVIGEPVVVEADIFADGHDALTARLVWRHESERSWLGIEMEPLVNDRWRGSFTVEQLGRYVYGIVAWVDPFKTWRRDLEKRVAAEQDVDIDLRIGADIVEAAAKRARERDRELLLSAARSLRTGDPETRLRTATAERLQRIMARYPSLDHATRYHRELQIVVDPPRANFSAWYELFPRSTGTAGRHGTLRDVIARLDYVAELGFDVLYLPPIHPIGRTRRKGPNNQEVGGEDAVGSPWAIGAAEGGHKAVHPELGTLDDVRALVAAARERGIEVALDIAFQASPDHPYLREHPEWFRRRPDGTMQYAENPPKKYQDIYPFDFESEDWPALWEELESVFRFWVEQGIRTF
;
A
#
# COMPACT_ATOMS: atom_id res chain seq x y z
N MET A 1 -34.38 -25.20 0.67
CA MET A 1 -32.96 -25.40 0.31
C MET A 1 -32.33 -26.23 1.40
N ALA A 2 -31.97 -27.48 1.10
CA ALA A 2 -31.18 -28.29 2.03
C ALA A 2 -29.78 -27.68 2.08
N VAL A 3 -29.37 -27.22 3.26
CA VAL A 3 -27.98 -26.86 3.50
C VAL A 3 -27.23 -28.18 3.55
N GLU A 4 -26.55 -28.55 2.46
CA GLU A 4 -25.55 -29.61 2.53
C GLU A 4 -24.61 -29.25 3.67
N LYS A 5 -24.41 -30.21 4.60
CA LYS A 5 -23.39 -30.11 5.64
C LYS A 5 -22.04 -30.02 4.93
N GLY A 6 -21.66 -28.81 4.53
CA GLY A 6 -20.26 -28.46 4.35
C GLY A 6 -19.58 -28.86 5.64
N GLN A 7 -18.51 -29.64 5.52
CA GLN A 7 -17.73 -30.11 6.65
C GLN A 7 -17.23 -28.87 7.40
N TRP A 8 -17.92 -28.51 8.49
CA TRP A 8 -17.40 -27.62 9.51
C TRP A 8 -16.26 -28.40 10.17
N GLU A 9 -15.09 -28.40 9.53
CA GLU A 9 -13.89 -28.97 10.14
C GLU A 9 -13.59 -28.11 11.36
N ALA A 10 -13.91 -28.65 12.53
CA ALA A 10 -13.46 -28.08 13.78
C ALA A 10 -11.92 -28.06 13.74
N GLY A 11 -11.33 -26.88 13.94
CA GLY A 11 -9.89 -26.76 14.09
C GLY A 11 -9.37 -27.59 15.27
N ASP A 12 -8.05 -27.75 15.36
CA ASP A 12 -7.42 -28.39 16.52
C ASP A 12 -7.78 -27.63 17.81
N GLY A 13 -8.67 -28.19 18.64
CA GLY A 13 -9.16 -27.56 19.87
C GLY A 13 -8.09 -27.29 20.93
N ARG A 14 -6.85 -27.77 20.74
CA ARG A 14 -5.70 -27.40 21.57
C ARG A 14 -5.17 -26.01 21.24
N ARG A 15 -5.51 -25.45 20.06
CA ARG A 15 -5.26 -24.05 19.68
C ARG A 15 -6.32 -23.17 20.34
N ARG A 16 -6.07 -22.85 21.61
CA ARG A 16 -7.01 -22.16 22.50
C ARG A 16 -7.12 -20.65 22.26
N VAL A 17 -6.10 -20.03 21.67
CA VAL A 17 -6.10 -18.59 21.46
C VAL A 17 -7.02 -18.22 20.30
N VAL A 18 -7.91 -17.27 20.53
CA VAL A 18 -8.75 -16.63 19.53
C VAL A 18 -8.08 -15.31 19.12
N ILE A 19 -8.08 -15.03 17.82
CA ILE A 19 -7.60 -13.76 17.25
C ILE A 19 -8.71 -13.20 16.37
N GLU A 20 -9.29 -12.07 16.77
CA GLU A 20 -10.35 -11.39 16.02
C GLU A 20 -10.18 -9.87 16.05
N GLY A 21 -11.06 -9.15 15.36
CA GLY A 21 -11.06 -7.69 15.37
C GLY A 21 -9.75 -7.05 14.88
N VAL A 22 -9.03 -7.72 13.97
CA VAL A 22 -7.73 -7.27 13.44
C VAL A 22 -7.91 -5.96 12.68
N ARG A 23 -7.07 -4.97 13.00
CA ARG A 23 -7.05 -3.67 12.34
C ARG A 23 -5.61 -3.19 12.13
N PRO A 24 -5.33 -2.52 11.01
CA PRO A 24 -6.25 -2.23 9.90
C PRO A 24 -6.55 -3.46 9.04
N GLU A 25 -7.78 -3.60 8.52
CA GLU A 25 -8.17 -4.64 7.58
C GLU A 25 -9.24 -4.05 6.64
N ILE A 26 -9.01 -4.07 5.33
CA ILE A 26 -9.90 -3.44 4.34
C ILE A 26 -10.70 -4.52 3.62
N ASP A 27 -12.03 -4.42 3.70
CA ASP A 27 -12.97 -5.35 3.06
C ASP A 27 -12.61 -6.83 3.36
N CYS A 28 -12.48 -7.17 4.65
CA CYS A 28 -12.10 -8.51 5.12
C CYS A 28 -10.79 -9.04 4.50
N GLY A 29 -9.81 -8.14 4.33
CA GLY A 29 -8.50 -8.43 3.79
C GLY A 29 -8.46 -8.54 2.27
N ARG A 30 -9.55 -8.21 1.57
CA ARG A 30 -9.60 -8.21 0.11
C ARG A 30 -8.67 -7.17 -0.49
N PHE A 31 -8.51 -6.03 0.16
CA PHE A 31 -7.67 -4.94 -0.34
C PHE A 31 -6.50 -4.66 0.60
N PRO A 32 -5.32 -4.31 0.05
CA PRO A 32 -4.19 -3.89 0.84
C PRO A 32 -4.47 -2.55 1.52
N ILE A 33 -3.92 -2.36 2.71
CA ILE A 33 -3.77 -1.01 3.27
C ILE A 33 -2.67 -0.28 2.50
N LYS A 34 -2.64 1.05 2.59
CA LYS A 34 -1.59 1.89 1.98
C LYS A 34 -0.69 2.50 3.05
N ARG A 35 0.60 2.61 2.75
CA ARG A 35 1.60 3.36 3.52
C ARG A 35 2.61 3.99 2.57
N VAL A 36 3.37 4.94 3.07
CA VAL A 36 4.63 5.34 2.41
C VAL A 36 5.85 4.88 3.21
N ILE A 37 7.01 4.82 2.55
CA ILE A 37 8.28 4.47 3.21
C ILE A 37 8.47 5.34 4.47
N GLY A 38 8.86 4.71 5.57
CA GLY A 38 9.12 5.33 6.86
C GLY A 38 7.90 5.45 7.77
N GLU A 39 6.70 5.14 7.29
CA GLU A 39 5.50 5.17 8.13
C GLU A 39 5.35 3.92 9.00
N PRO A 40 4.82 4.08 10.23
CA PRO A 40 4.47 2.97 11.07
C PRO A 40 3.19 2.26 10.58
N VAL A 41 3.20 0.95 10.71
CA VAL A 41 2.03 0.08 10.60
C VAL A 41 1.68 -0.37 12.01
N VAL A 42 0.76 0.35 12.63
CA VAL A 42 0.19 -0.03 13.92
C VAL A 42 -0.93 -1.04 13.68
N VAL A 43 -0.75 -2.26 14.19
CA VAL A 43 -1.72 -3.35 14.09
C VAL A 43 -2.27 -3.64 15.47
N GLU A 44 -3.57 -3.79 15.55
CA GLU A 44 -4.27 -4.18 16.76
C GLU A 44 -5.24 -5.31 16.51
N ALA A 45 -5.47 -6.14 17.52
CA ALA A 45 -6.43 -7.24 17.48
C ALA A 45 -6.95 -7.55 18.88
N ASP A 46 -8.10 -8.21 18.94
CA ASP A 46 -8.64 -8.79 20.16
C ASP A 46 -8.08 -10.22 20.26
N ILE A 47 -7.31 -10.49 21.31
CA ILE A 47 -6.59 -11.75 21.50
C ILE A 47 -6.81 -12.26 22.91
N PHE A 48 -7.53 -13.37 23.00
CA PHE A 48 -7.94 -13.98 24.26
C PHE A 48 -7.97 -15.51 24.16
N ALA A 49 -8.08 -16.18 25.29
CA ALA A 49 -8.25 -17.62 25.40
C ALA A 49 -9.10 -17.94 26.63
N ASP A 50 -9.54 -19.19 26.77
CA ASP A 50 -10.15 -19.67 28.00
C ASP A 50 -9.15 -19.72 29.17
N GLY A 51 -9.67 -19.73 30.41
CA GLY A 51 -8.85 -19.85 31.62
C GLY A 51 -8.11 -18.57 32.01
N HIS A 52 -7.00 -18.73 32.74
CA HIS A 52 -6.22 -17.61 33.29
C HIS A 52 -4.75 -17.63 32.86
N ASP A 53 -4.42 -18.44 31.86
CA ASP A 53 -3.05 -18.55 31.37
C ASP A 53 -2.60 -17.23 30.71
N ALA A 54 -1.31 -16.92 30.81
CA ALA A 54 -0.74 -15.77 30.12
C ALA A 54 -0.65 -16.05 28.61
N LEU A 55 -0.96 -15.04 27.81
CA LEU A 55 -0.84 -15.11 26.36
C LEU A 55 0.40 -14.36 25.88
N THR A 56 0.93 -14.79 24.74
CA THR A 56 1.88 -14.01 23.95
C THR A 56 1.35 -13.91 22.53
N ALA A 57 1.38 -12.71 21.96
CA ALA A 57 1.06 -12.44 20.58
C ALA A 57 2.25 -11.81 19.86
N ARG A 58 2.41 -12.11 18.58
CA ARG A 58 3.39 -11.50 17.69
C ARG A 58 2.72 -10.96 16.45
N LEU A 59 3.03 -9.71 16.13
CA LEU A 59 2.84 -9.15 14.81
C LEU A 59 4.01 -9.63 13.95
N VAL A 60 3.70 -10.30 12.84
CA VAL A 60 4.69 -10.82 11.89
C VAL A 60 4.48 -10.18 10.53
N TRP A 61 5.55 -9.90 9.82
CA TRP A 61 5.50 -9.34 8.47
C TRP A 61 6.68 -9.77 7.62
N ARG A 62 6.54 -9.64 6.30
CA ARG A 62 7.66 -9.71 5.35
C ARG A 62 7.38 -8.83 4.14
N HIS A 63 8.45 -8.36 3.51
CA HIS A 63 8.38 -7.75 2.20
C HIS A 63 8.27 -8.85 1.12
N GLU A 64 7.72 -8.53 -0.05
CA GLU A 64 7.55 -9.51 -1.14
C GLU A 64 8.88 -10.06 -1.69
N SER A 65 9.97 -9.28 -1.63
CA SER A 65 11.32 -9.73 -2.00
C SER A 65 11.96 -10.65 -0.95
N GLU A 66 11.41 -10.69 0.27
CA GLU A 66 11.98 -11.43 1.39
C GLU A 66 11.29 -12.79 1.58
N ARG A 67 12.10 -13.81 1.88
CA ARG A 67 11.60 -15.15 2.22
C ARG A 67 11.32 -15.31 3.72
N SER A 68 12.07 -14.59 4.54
CA SER A 68 12.00 -14.71 6.00
C SER A 68 10.98 -13.73 6.57
N TRP A 69 10.23 -14.20 7.57
CA TRP A 69 9.34 -13.34 8.35
C TRP A 69 10.11 -12.65 9.47
N LEU A 70 9.87 -11.35 9.59
CA LEU A 70 10.19 -10.58 10.78
C LEU A 70 9.00 -10.64 11.73
N GLY A 71 9.25 -10.32 13.00
CA GLY A 71 8.17 -10.24 13.97
C GLY A 71 8.57 -9.53 15.25
N ILE A 72 7.58 -8.91 15.87
CA ILE A 72 7.69 -8.25 17.15
C ILE A 72 6.58 -8.74 18.07
N GLU A 73 6.87 -8.81 19.37
CA GLU A 73 5.85 -9.10 20.37
C GLU A 73 4.85 -7.95 20.44
N MET A 74 3.56 -8.28 20.53
CA MET A 74 2.50 -7.29 20.74
C MET A 74 2.33 -7.02 22.23
N GLU A 75 1.98 -5.79 22.56
CA GLU A 75 1.69 -5.36 23.92
C GLU A 75 0.20 -5.50 24.22
N PRO A 76 -0.18 -6.06 25.38
CA PRO A 76 -1.57 -6.04 25.82
C PRO A 76 -1.96 -4.62 26.23
N LEU A 77 -3.16 -4.21 25.84
CA LEU A 77 -3.82 -2.97 26.24
C LEU A 77 -4.90 -3.29 27.28
N VAL A 78 -6.12 -2.81 27.07
CA VAL A 78 -7.31 -3.08 27.91
C VAL A 78 -8.31 -3.92 27.14
N ASN A 79 -9.16 -4.68 27.84
CA ASN A 79 -10.24 -5.49 27.26
C ASN A 79 -9.77 -6.45 26.15
N ASP A 80 -8.75 -7.25 26.44
CA ASP A 80 -8.17 -8.23 25.52
C ASP A 80 -7.65 -7.66 24.19
N ARG A 81 -7.51 -6.33 24.10
CA ARG A 81 -6.93 -5.64 22.95
C ARG A 81 -5.41 -5.71 23.02
N TRP A 82 -4.76 -5.99 21.90
CA TRP A 82 -3.31 -6.03 21.77
C TRP A 82 -2.86 -5.09 20.65
N ARG A 83 -1.64 -4.57 20.77
CA ARG A 83 -1.04 -3.68 19.78
C ARG A 83 0.40 -4.08 19.47
N GLY A 84 0.73 -4.13 18.19
CA GLY A 84 2.10 -4.19 17.69
C GLY A 84 2.32 -3.11 16.64
N SER A 85 3.58 -2.73 16.42
CA SER A 85 3.92 -1.80 15.33
C SER A 85 5.25 -2.17 14.71
N PHE A 86 5.34 -1.99 13.39
CA PHE A 86 6.60 -2.01 12.65
C PHE A 86 6.62 -0.85 11.65
N THR A 87 7.80 -0.52 11.11
CA THR A 87 7.95 0.52 10.09
C THR A 87 8.17 -0.13 8.73
N VAL A 88 7.51 0.37 7.68
CA VAL A 88 7.79 -0.05 6.30
C VAL A 88 9.01 0.71 5.76
N GLU A 89 9.97 -0.01 5.21
CA GLU A 89 11.30 0.54 4.88
C GLU A 89 11.60 0.50 3.37
N GLN A 90 10.81 -0.24 2.59
CA GLN A 90 11.05 -0.48 1.17
C GLN A 90 9.78 -0.25 0.35
N LEU A 91 9.94 0.18 -0.90
CA LEU A 91 8.84 0.22 -1.87
C LEU A 91 8.39 -1.19 -2.23
N GLY A 92 7.09 -1.35 -2.48
CA GLY A 92 6.52 -2.61 -2.93
C GLY A 92 5.46 -3.13 -1.98
N ARG A 93 5.22 -4.44 -2.02
CA ARG A 93 4.19 -5.08 -1.20
C ARG A 93 4.75 -5.75 0.03
N TYR A 94 4.06 -5.57 1.15
CA TYR A 94 4.26 -6.36 2.35
C TYR A 94 3.06 -7.26 2.59
N VAL A 95 3.31 -8.38 3.26
CA VAL A 95 2.29 -9.18 3.93
C VAL A 95 2.53 -9.16 5.43
N TYR A 96 1.46 -9.12 6.21
CA TYR A 96 1.52 -9.16 7.67
C TYR A 96 0.39 -10.00 8.26
N GLY A 97 0.57 -10.44 9.49
CA GLY A 97 -0.40 -11.24 10.23
C GLY A 97 -0.06 -11.30 11.70
N ILE A 98 -0.89 -12.03 12.45
CA ILE A 98 -0.72 -12.19 13.90
C ILE A 98 -0.59 -13.68 14.21
N VAL A 99 0.35 -14.00 15.09
CA VAL A 99 0.50 -15.34 15.67
C VAL A 99 0.44 -15.21 17.18
N ALA A 100 -0.45 -15.95 17.83
CA ALA A 100 -0.61 -15.90 19.27
C ALA A 100 -0.73 -17.29 19.89
N TRP A 101 -0.26 -17.46 21.12
CA TRP A 101 -0.26 -18.73 21.83
C TRP A 101 -0.39 -18.51 23.34
N VAL A 102 -0.89 -19.54 24.03
CA VAL A 102 -0.79 -19.63 25.49
C VAL A 102 0.68 -19.85 25.85
N ASP A 103 1.25 -18.98 26.69
CA ASP A 103 2.67 -18.98 27.05
C ASP A 103 2.88 -19.65 28.42
N PRO A 104 3.34 -20.92 28.47
CA PRO A 104 3.48 -21.63 29.73
C PRO A 104 4.55 -21.01 30.63
N PHE A 105 5.60 -20.41 30.05
CA PHE A 105 6.69 -19.82 30.81
C PHE A 105 6.27 -18.52 31.47
N LYS A 106 5.57 -17.63 30.74
CA LYS A 106 5.02 -16.40 31.34
C LYS A 106 3.95 -16.70 32.38
N THR A 107 3.11 -17.69 32.12
CA THR A 107 2.08 -18.15 33.08
C THR A 107 2.74 -18.62 34.37
N TRP A 108 3.68 -19.58 34.25
CA TRP A 108 4.43 -20.12 35.38
C TRP A 108 5.13 -19.03 36.17
N ARG A 109 5.85 -18.12 35.51
CA ARG A 109 6.63 -17.09 36.21
C ARG A 109 5.73 -16.12 36.99
N ARG A 110 4.65 -15.65 36.37
CA ARG A 110 3.65 -14.78 37.01
C ARG A 110 3.06 -15.44 38.26
N ASP A 111 2.72 -16.72 38.17
CA ASP A 111 2.10 -17.44 39.27
C ASP A 111 3.12 -17.77 40.37
N LEU A 112 4.36 -18.10 40.01
CA LEU A 112 5.47 -18.25 40.94
C LEU A 112 5.74 -16.96 41.73
N GLU A 113 5.81 -15.81 41.05
CA GLU A 113 6.03 -14.50 41.69
C GLU A 113 4.96 -14.22 42.78
N LYS A 114 3.69 -14.52 42.48
CA LYS A 114 2.59 -14.38 43.46
C LYS A 114 2.72 -15.34 44.65
N ARG A 115 3.09 -16.60 44.41
CA ARG A 115 3.27 -17.61 45.47
C ARG A 115 4.43 -17.26 46.40
N VAL A 116 5.54 -16.80 45.83
CA VAL A 116 6.71 -16.32 46.58
C VAL A 116 6.33 -15.11 47.45
N ALA A 117 5.60 -14.14 46.89
CA ALA A 117 5.13 -12.98 47.65
C ALA A 117 4.15 -13.34 48.78
N ALA A 118 3.45 -14.47 48.66
CA ALA A 118 2.57 -15.01 49.68
C ALA A 118 3.29 -15.96 50.67
N GLU A 119 4.62 -16.03 50.63
CA GLU A 119 5.46 -16.89 51.49
C GLU A 119 5.07 -18.37 51.45
N GLN A 120 4.60 -18.85 50.29
CA GLN A 120 4.23 -20.25 50.09
C GLN A 120 5.45 -21.11 49.76
N ASP A 121 5.36 -22.42 50.02
CA ASP A 121 6.33 -23.39 49.52
C ASP A 121 6.20 -23.52 48.00
N VAL A 122 7.29 -23.24 47.29
CA VAL A 122 7.39 -23.21 45.82
C VAL A 122 8.35 -24.25 45.26
N ASP A 123 8.74 -25.28 46.03
CA ASP A 123 9.68 -26.31 45.54
C ASP A 123 9.15 -27.00 44.27
N ILE A 124 7.87 -27.38 44.27
CA ILE A 124 7.21 -28.03 43.13
C ILE A 124 7.12 -27.05 41.95
N ASP A 125 6.73 -25.80 42.19
CA ASP A 125 6.62 -24.77 41.15
C ASP A 125 7.97 -24.53 40.46
N LEU A 126 9.07 -24.49 41.21
CA LEU A 126 10.42 -24.35 40.66
C LEU A 126 10.83 -25.56 39.79
N ARG A 127 10.42 -26.79 40.16
CA ARG A 127 10.65 -27.99 39.33
C ARG A 127 9.84 -27.95 38.03
N ILE A 128 8.58 -27.50 38.09
CA ILE A 128 7.75 -27.27 36.89
C ILE A 128 8.44 -26.28 35.95
N GLY A 129 8.97 -25.18 36.50
CA GLY A 129 9.75 -24.20 35.74
C GLY A 129 10.95 -24.80 35.03
N ALA A 130 11.69 -25.69 35.71
CA ALA A 130 12.81 -26.37 35.10
C ALA A 130 12.41 -27.23 33.90
N ASP A 131 11.27 -27.93 33.97
CA ASP A 131 10.76 -28.74 32.86
C ASP A 131 10.39 -27.87 31.65
N ILE A 132 9.77 -26.71 31.90
CA ILE A 132 9.43 -25.73 30.85
C ILE A 132 10.71 -25.20 30.18
N VAL A 133 11.72 -24.83 30.97
CA VAL A 133 13.01 -24.32 30.46
C VAL A 133 13.77 -25.41 29.69
N GLU A 134 13.78 -26.64 30.18
CA GLU A 134 14.42 -27.77 29.50
C GLU A 134 13.72 -28.11 28.18
N ALA A 135 12.38 -28.03 28.13
CA ALA A 135 11.64 -28.18 26.88
C ALA A 135 12.02 -27.11 25.84
N ALA A 136 12.24 -25.85 26.25
CA ALA A 136 12.74 -24.79 25.36
C ALA A 136 14.16 -25.05 24.87
N ALA A 137 15.02 -25.66 25.70
CA ALA A 137 16.39 -26.01 25.31
C ALA A 137 16.44 -26.96 24.10
N LYS A 138 15.41 -27.81 23.91
CA LYS A 138 15.31 -28.72 22.74
C LYS A 138 15.17 -27.97 21.42
N ARG A 139 14.65 -26.73 21.44
CA ARG A 139 14.45 -25.86 20.26
C ARG A 139 15.56 -24.82 20.08
N ALA A 140 16.44 -24.67 21.07
CA ALA A 140 17.44 -23.62 21.11
C ALA A 140 18.71 -23.96 20.32
N ARG A 141 19.40 -22.92 19.84
CA ARG A 141 20.74 -23.04 19.22
C ARG A 141 21.80 -23.24 20.30
N GLU A 142 22.95 -23.80 19.94
CA GLU A 142 23.99 -24.34 20.84
C GLU A 142 24.26 -23.49 22.09
N ARG A 143 24.70 -22.23 21.94
CA ARG A 143 24.99 -21.35 23.08
C ARG A 143 23.77 -21.10 23.99
N ASP A 144 22.59 -20.87 23.41
CA ASP A 144 21.37 -20.62 24.19
C ASP A 144 20.85 -21.92 24.82
N ARG A 145 21.03 -23.06 24.16
CA ARG A 145 20.69 -24.38 24.67
C ARG A 145 21.47 -24.69 25.95
N GLU A 146 22.77 -24.45 25.97
CA GLU A 146 23.59 -24.66 27.18
C GLU A 146 23.13 -23.78 28.35
N LEU A 147 22.82 -22.51 28.08
CA LEU A 147 22.31 -21.58 29.08
C LEU A 147 20.97 -22.03 29.65
N LEU A 148 20.05 -22.48 28.78
CA LEU A 148 18.74 -23.01 29.21
C LEU A 148 18.89 -24.30 30.03
N LEU A 149 19.73 -25.23 29.59
CA LEU A 149 19.99 -26.47 30.35
C LEU A 149 20.63 -26.19 31.71
N SER A 150 21.53 -25.20 31.77
CA SER A 150 22.13 -24.75 33.04
C SER A 150 21.08 -24.14 33.97
N ALA A 151 20.23 -23.25 33.45
CA ALA A 151 19.13 -22.66 34.22
C ALA A 151 18.14 -23.72 34.72
N ALA A 152 17.76 -24.69 33.87
CA ALA A 152 16.89 -25.79 34.27
C ALA A 152 17.51 -26.63 35.40
N ARG A 153 18.82 -26.94 35.35
CA ARG A 153 19.53 -27.62 36.45
C ARG A 153 19.52 -26.79 37.73
N SER A 154 19.85 -25.49 37.65
CA SER A 154 19.81 -24.59 38.80
C SER A 154 18.42 -24.54 39.44
N LEU A 155 17.35 -24.51 38.65
CA LEU A 155 15.97 -24.54 39.13
C LEU A 155 15.58 -25.86 39.82
N ARG A 156 16.17 -27.00 39.42
CA ARG A 156 15.91 -28.32 40.03
C ARG A 156 16.67 -28.56 41.32
N THR A 157 17.96 -28.24 41.34
CA THR A 157 18.89 -28.73 42.38
C THR A 157 19.68 -27.63 43.09
N GLY A 158 19.50 -26.36 42.75
CA GLY A 158 20.16 -25.26 43.44
C GLY A 158 19.68 -25.10 44.88
N ASP A 159 20.41 -24.32 45.67
CA ASP A 159 19.90 -23.83 46.95
C ASP A 159 18.68 -22.89 46.74
N PRO A 160 17.83 -22.66 47.76
CA PRO A 160 16.61 -21.87 47.62
C PRO A 160 16.83 -20.48 47.01
N GLU A 161 17.89 -19.78 47.40
CA GLU A 161 18.19 -18.43 46.92
C GLU A 161 18.59 -18.45 45.44
N THR A 162 19.47 -19.37 45.05
CA THR A 162 19.90 -19.54 43.66
C THR A 162 18.75 -19.94 42.74
N ARG A 163 17.84 -20.79 43.20
CA ARG A 163 16.65 -21.20 42.43
C ARG A 163 15.75 -20.01 42.14
N LEU A 164 15.40 -19.24 43.16
CA LEU A 164 14.56 -18.05 43.02
C LEU A 164 15.22 -16.99 42.13
N ARG A 165 16.51 -16.71 42.34
CA ARG A 165 17.28 -15.79 41.50
C ARG A 165 17.32 -16.23 40.03
N THR A 166 17.43 -17.53 39.78
CA THR A 166 17.39 -18.07 38.41
C THR A 166 16.01 -17.91 37.79
N ALA A 167 14.94 -18.19 38.55
CA ALA A 167 13.57 -18.12 38.08
C ALA A 167 13.16 -16.70 37.64
N THR A 168 13.63 -15.67 38.37
CA THR A 168 13.29 -14.27 38.12
C THR A 168 14.27 -13.55 37.19
N ALA A 169 15.41 -14.16 36.84
CA ALA A 169 16.45 -13.53 36.04
C ALA A 169 15.94 -13.08 34.65
N GLU A 170 16.04 -11.77 34.36
CA GLU A 170 15.67 -11.19 33.05
C GLU A 170 16.39 -11.87 31.87
N ARG A 171 17.62 -12.35 32.10
CA ARG A 171 18.39 -13.07 31.09
C ARG A 171 17.67 -14.36 30.66
N LEU A 172 17.11 -15.12 31.60
CA LEU A 172 16.35 -16.33 31.29
C LEU A 172 15.10 -15.97 30.48
N GLN A 173 14.39 -14.92 30.89
CA GLN A 173 13.19 -14.44 30.19
C GLN A 173 13.48 -14.09 28.72
N ARG A 174 14.55 -13.33 28.47
CA ARG A 174 14.96 -12.95 27.10
C ARG A 174 15.31 -14.16 26.22
N ILE A 175 15.92 -15.19 26.79
CA ILE A 175 16.26 -16.40 26.03
C ILE A 175 14.99 -17.23 25.77
N MET A 176 14.13 -17.40 26.78
CA MET A 176 12.86 -18.11 26.62
C MET A 176 11.97 -17.48 25.54
N ALA A 177 11.91 -16.14 25.49
CA ALA A 177 11.17 -15.41 24.46
C ALA A 177 11.66 -15.71 23.03
N ARG A 178 12.93 -16.10 22.83
CA ARG A 178 13.46 -16.44 21.49
C ARG A 178 13.00 -17.81 20.99
N TYR A 179 12.67 -18.73 21.90
CA TYR A 179 12.36 -20.13 21.58
C TYR A 179 11.00 -20.58 22.13
N PRO A 180 9.90 -19.87 21.80
CA PRO A 180 8.57 -20.24 22.26
C PRO A 180 8.17 -21.61 21.71
N SER A 181 7.25 -22.28 22.41
CA SER A 181 6.56 -23.45 21.85
C SER A 181 5.41 -22.96 20.99
N LEU A 182 5.39 -23.31 19.70
CA LEU A 182 4.35 -22.87 18.75
C LEU A 182 3.45 -24.02 18.29
N ASP A 183 3.55 -25.19 18.92
CA ASP A 183 2.80 -26.41 18.55
C ASP A 183 1.28 -26.18 18.53
N HIS A 184 0.78 -25.29 19.41
CA HIS A 184 -0.62 -24.91 19.53
C HIS A 184 -0.85 -23.42 19.31
N ALA A 185 0.03 -22.76 18.56
CA ALA A 185 -0.17 -21.36 18.19
C ALA A 185 -1.33 -21.20 17.21
N THR A 186 -2.14 -20.18 17.44
CA THR A 186 -3.15 -19.71 16.50
C THR A 186 -2.52 -18.65 15.58
N ARG A 187 -2.77 -18.77 14.28
CA ARG A 187 -2.46 -17.72 13.31
C ARG A 187 -3.76 -17.09 12.88
N TYR A 188 -3.77 -15.77 12.69
CA TYR A 188 -4.88 -15.13 12.01
C TYR A 188 -5.05 -15.76 10.63
N HIS A 189 -6.29 -16.05 10.25
CA HIS A 189 -6.61 -16.89 9.09
C HIS A 189 -6.30 -16.24 7.74
N ARG A 190 -5.93 -14.95 7.72
CA ARG A 190 -5.57 -14.17 6.53
C ARG A 190 -4.17 -13.59 6.66
N GLU A 191 -3.44 -13.60 5.53
CA GLU A 191 -2.28 -12.74 5.34
C GLU A 191 -2.78 -11.40 4.79
N LEU A 192 -2.69 -10.34 5.59
CA LEU A 192 -3.12 -9.01 5.21
C LEU A 192 -2.01 -8.33 4.41
N GLN A 193 -2.38 -7.46 3.47
CA GLN A 193 -1.45 -6.85 2.53
C GLN A 193 -1.27 -5.35 2.78
N ILE A 194 -0.09 -4.85 2.39
CA ILE A 194 0.27 -3.44 2.38
C ILE A 194 0.84 -3.12 1.01
N VAL A 195 0.41 -2.02 0.40
CA VAL A 195 1.13 -1.38 -0.72
C VAL A 195 1.89 -0.19 -0.15
N VAL A 196 3.20 -0.17 -0.36
CA VAL A 196 4.10 0.88 0.11
C VAL A 196 4.55 1.74 -1.05
N ASP A 197 4.10 2.99 -1.04
CA ASP A 197 4.39 4.00 -2.04
C ASP A 197 5.59 4.89 -1.62
N PRO A 198 6.19 5.65 -2.55
CA PRO A 198 7.21 6.65 -2.20
C PRO A 198 6.65 7.73 -1.28
N PRO A 199 7.47 8.39 -0.44
CA PRO A 199 7.01 9.47 0.45
C PRO A 199 6.19 10.56 -0.24
N ARG A 200 6.53 10.88 -1.50
CA ARG A 200 5.84 11.89 -2.33
C ARG A 200 4.37 11.58 -2.60
N ALA A 201 3.96 10.31 -2.55
CA ALA A 201 2.56 9.91 -2.73
C ALA A 201 1.65 10.37 -1.57
N ASN A 202 2.21 10.58 -0.38
CA ASN A 202 1.47 11.12 0.78
C ASN A 202 1.67 12.63 0.93
N PHE A 203 2.91 13.12 0.76
CA PHE A 203 3.23 14.52 0.96
C PHE A 203 3.99 15.10 -0.23
N SER A 204 3.32 15.99 -0.97
CA SER A 204 3.88 16.75 -2.08
C SER A 204 3.11 18.05 -2.32
N ALA A 205 3.80 19.09 -2.78
CA ALA A 205 3.18 20.33 -3.26
C ALA A 205 3.10 20.35 -4.80
N TRP A 206 1.91 20.65 -5.35
CA TRP A 206 1.63 20.59 -6.78
C TRP A 206 1.42 21.97 -7.40
N TYR A 207 2.08 22.24 -8.52
CA TYR A 207 1.91 23.44 -9.33
C TYR A 207 1.37 23.09 -10.71
N GLU A 208 0.24 23.68 -11.10
CA GLU A 208 -0.33 23.52 -12.44
C GLU A 208 0.00 24.73 -13.31
N LEU A 209 0.45 24.48 -14.54
CA LEU A 209 0.53 25.52 -15.57
C LEU A 209 0.15 24.98 -16.93
N PHE A 210 -0.29 25.87 -17.82
CA PHE A 210 -0.58 25.54 -19.21
C PHE A 210 0.66 25.83 -20.07
N PRO A 211 1.33 24.82 -20.66
CA PRO A 211 2.55 25.02 -21.46
C PRO A 211 2.36 26.03 -22.60
N ARG A 212 1.20 26.01 -23.25
CA ARG A 212 0.88 26.96 -24.33
C ARG A 212 0.86 28.43 -23.90
N SER A 213 0.75 28.71 -22.61
CA SER A 213 0.67 30.07 -22.05
C SER A 213 2.02 30.59 -21.53
N THR A 214 3.12 29.82 -21.66
CA THR A 214 4.44 30.24 -21.16
C THR A 214 5.28 31.00 -22.19
N GLY A 215 4.83 31.03 -23.46
CA GLY A 215 5.47 31.76 -24.55
C GLY A 215 5.40 33.28 -24.40
N THR A 216 6.11 34.00 -25.27
CA THR A 216 6.01 35.47 -25.32
C THR A 216 4.62 35.91 -25.77
N ALA A 217 4.21 37.13 -25.42
CA ALA A 217 2.87 37.64 -25.72
C ALA A 217 2.48 37.43 -27.20
N GLY A 218 1.31 36.82 -27.42
CA GLY A 218 0.79 36.52 -28.75
C GLY A 218 1.39 35.28 -29.43
N ARG A 219 2.26 34.53 -28.76
CA ARG A 219 2.82 33.27 -29.28
C ARG A 219 2.43 32.09 -28.40
N HIS A 220 2.11 30.97 -29.04
CA HIS A 220 1.95 29.69 -28.37
C HIS A 220 3.28 29.27 -27.73
N GLY A 221 3.26 28.96 -26.43
CA GLY A 221 4.42 28.46 -25.70
C GLY A 221 4.77 27.02 -26.07
N THR A 222 6.02 26.64 -25.84
CA THR A 222 6.55 25.29 -26.06
C THR A 222 6.94 24.62 -24.74
N LEU A 223 7.22 23.31 -24.76
CA LEU A 223 7.78 22.62 -23.59
C LEU A 223 9.16 23.17 -23.19
N ARG A 224 9.91 23.77 -24.12
CA ARG A 224 11.17 24.47 -23.84
C ARG A 224 10.95 25.76 -23.06
N ASP A 225 9.86 26.48 -23.35
CA ASP A 225 9.48 27.67 -22.57
C ASP A 225 9.06 27.28 -21.14
N VAL A 226 8.49 26.09 -20.95
CA VAL A 226 8.22 25.55 -19.60
C VAL A 226 9.50 25.25 -18.84
N ILE A 227 10.54 24.72 -19.49
CA ILE A 227 11.85 24.50 -18.84
C ILE A 227 12.39 25.80 -18.25
N ALA A 228 12.24 26.93 -18.94
CA ALA A 228 12.66 28.24 -18.45
C ALA A 228 11.85 28.76 -17.24
N ARG A 229 10.75 28.10 -16.87
CA ARG A 229 9.94 28.40 -15.68
C ARG A 229 10.24 27.51 -14.48
N LEU A 230 11.01 26.43 -14.65
CA LEU A 230 11.24 25.46 -13.58
C LEU A 230 11.95 26.05 -12.36
N ASP A 231 12.87 27.00 -12.56
CA ASP A 231 13.54 27.69 -11.44
C ASP A 231 12.52 28.44 -10.57
N TYR A 232 11.58 29.15 -11.20
CA TYR A 232 10.48 29.82 -10.50
C TYR A 232 9.59 28.84 -9.73
N VAL A 233 9.24 27.69 -10.33
CA VAL A 233 8.44 26.65 -9.66
C VAL A 233 9.18 26.07 -8.46
N ALA A 234 10.48 25.83 -8.60
CA ALA A 234 11.33 25.34 -7.52
C ALA A 234 11.48 26.37 -6.37
N GLU A 235 11.66 27.65 -6.69
CA GLU A 235 11.75 28.75 -5.71
C GLU A 235 10.49 28.88 -4.83
N LEU A 236 9.31 28.56 -5.40
CA LEU A 236 8.06 28.52 -4.64
C LEU A 236 7.92 27.27 -3.75
N GLY A 237 8.83 26.30 -3.86
CA GLY A 237 8.86 25.09 -3.04
C GLY A 237 7.93 23.97 -3.52
N PHE A 238 7.60 23.91 -4.81
CA PHE A 238 6.78 22.84 -5.37
C PHE A 238 7.59 21.58 -5.71
N ASP A 239 6.96 20.43 -5.52
CA ASP A 239 7.54 19.10 -5.76
C ASP A 239 7.09 18.50 -7.09
N VAL A 240 5.90 18.88 -7.56
CA VAL A 240 5.26 18.31 -8.75
C VAL A 240 4.79 19.42 -9.67
N LEU A 241 5.16 19.34 -10.94
CA LEU A 241 4.64 20.16 -12.03
C LEU A 241 3.56 19.37 -12.78
N TYR A 242 2.31 19.77 -12.61
CA TYR A 242 1.17 19.19 -13.30
C TYR A 242 0.89 19.91 -14.63
N LEU A 243 0.84 19.12 -15.71
CA LEU A 243 0.52 19.59 -17.04
C LEU A 243 -0.88 19.10 -17.45
N PRO A 244 -1.77 20.01 -17.89
CA PRO A 244 -2.94 19.64 -18.67
C PRO A 244 -2.54 18.81 -19.91
N PRO A 245 -3.50 18.17 -20.62
CA PRO A 245 -3.17 17.33 -21.75
C PRO A 245 -2.29 18.05 -22.80
N ILE A 246 -1.18 17.42 -23.16
CA ILE A 246 -0.19 17.98 -24.10
C ILE A 246 -0.36 17.45 -25.52
N HIS A 247 -1.52 16.86 -25.82
CA HIS A 247 -1.81 16.15 -27.07
C HIS A 247 -2.40 17.07 -28.14
N PRO A 248 -2.43 16.66 -29.42
CA PRO A 248 -3.17 17.37 -30.46
C PRO A 248 -4.64 17.62 -30.05
N ILE A 249 -5.17 18.79 -30.42
CA ILE A 249 -6.52 19.23 -30.04
C ILE A 249 -7.45 19.20 -31.25
N GLY A 250 -8.63 18.60 -31.09
CA GLY A 250 -9.67 18.52 -32.11
C GLY A 250 -10.07 19.89 -32.67
N ARG A 251 -10.41 19.92 -33.96
CA ARG A 251 -10.87 21.09 -34.71
C ARG A 251 -12.40 21.11 -34.84
N THR A 252 -13.01 19.94 -34.98
CA THR A 252 -14.46 19.78 -35.07
C THR A 252 -15.11 20.17 -33.73
N ARG A 253 -16.03 21.15 -33.79
CA ARG A 253 -16.72 21.73 -32.60
C ARG A 253 -15.74 22.26 -31.55
N ARG A 254 -14.56 22.70 -31.97
CA ARG A 254 -13.57 23.30 -31.08
C ARG A 254 -14.18 24.51 -30.38
N LYS A 255 -14.11 24.53 -29.05
CA LYS A 255 -14.60 25.65 -28.25
C LYS A 255 -13.75 26.91 -28.40
N GLY A 256 -14.40 28.06 -28.36
CA GLY A 256 -13.77 29.37 -28.40
C GLY A 256 -13.43 29.93 -27.01
N PRO A 257 -12.82 31.13 -26.96
CA PRO A 257 -12.58 31.85 -25.71
C PRO A 257 -13.86 31.97 -24.87
N ASN A 258 -13.71 31.97 -23.54
CA ASN A 258 -14.83 32.02 -22.59
C ASN A 258 -15.87 30.90 -22.79
N ASN A 259 -15.43 29.70 -23.23
CA ASN A 259 -16.28 28.52 -23.42
C ASN A 259 -17.42 28.74 -24.43
N GLN A 260 -17.20 29.59 -25.45
CA GLN A 260 -18.08 29.66 -26.61
C GLN A 260 -18.18 28.28 -27.28
N GLU A 261 -19.40 27.87 -27.64
CA GLU A 261 -19.66 26.52 -28.17
C GLU A 261 -18.87 26.19 -29.44
N VAL A 262 -18.61 27.21 -30.27
CA VAL A 262 -17.79 27.10 -31.47
C VAL A 262 -16.85 28.30 -31.53
N GLY A 263 -15.55 28.04 -31.58
CA GLY A 263 -14.52 29.05 -31.75
C GLY A 263 -14.27 29.41 -33.21
N GLY A 264 -13.67 30.59 -33.45
CA GLY A 264 -13.15 30.98 -34.75
C GLY A 264 -11.87 30.23 -35.14
N GLU A 265 -11.30 30.55 -36.31
CA GLU A 265 -10.12 29.87 -36.86
C GLU A 265 -8.90 29.93 -35.92
N ASP A 266 -8.72 31.03 -35.19
CA ASP A 266 -7.63 31.25 -34.24
C ASP A 266 -7.88 30.62 -32.86
N ALA A 267 -9.01 29.92 -32.66
CA ALA A 267 -9.30 29.31 -31.37
C ALA A 267 -8.33 28.15 -31.10
N VAL A 268 -7.60 28.26 -29.99
CA VAL A 268 -6.67 27.21 -29.51
C VAL A 268 -7.39 26.04 -28.81
N GLY A 269 -8.69 26.17 -28.53
CA GLY A 269 -9.52 25.09 -27.97
C GLY A 269 -9.19 24.67 -26.54
N SER A 270 -9.88 23.62 -26.10
CA SER A 270 -9.66 22.94 -24.82
C SER A 270 -8.59 21.85 -24.98
N PRO A 271 -7.53 21.81 -24.14
CA PRO A 271 -6.55 20.71 -24.15
C PRO A 271 -7.20 19.33 -23.96
N TRP A 272 -8.31 19.28 -23.24
CA TRP A 272 -9.08 18.06 -22.99
C TRP A 272 -9.86 17.54 -24.20
N ALA A 273 -9.98 18.30 -25.30
CA ALA A 273 -10.53 17.83 -26.56
C ALA A 273 -9.45 17.07 -27.38
N ILE A 274 -8.97 15.98 -26.78
CA ILE A 274 -7.78 15.24 -27.22
C ILE A 274 -8.04 14.53 -28.55
N GLY A 275 -7.10 14.66 -29.47
CA GLY A 275 -7.09 13.93 -30.74
C GLY A 275 -7.34 14.85 -31.93
N ALA A 276 -6.49 14.70 -32.93
CA ALA A 276 -6.67 15.29 -34.25
C ALA A 276 -5.96 14.41 -35.29
N ALA A 277 -5.89 14.87 -36.54
CA ALA A 277 -5.18 14.16 -37.61
C ALA A 277 -3.70 13.89 -37.28
N GLU A 278 -3.10 14.72 -36.43
CA GLU A 278 -1.70 14.60 -35.99
C GLU A 278 -1.46 13.53 -34.92
N GLY A 279 -2.51 13.00 -34.28
CA GLY A 279 -2.41 11.93 -33.28
C GLY A 279 -3.37 12.07 -32.10
N GLY A 280 -3.29 11.10 -31.20
CA GLY A 280 -4.15 10.95 -30.01
C GLY A 280 -3.38 11.01 -28.68
N HIS A 281 -3.79 10.20 -27.70
CA HIS A 281 -3.24 10.17 -26.33
C HIS A 281 -1.72 9.87 -26.21
N LYS A 282 -1.09 9.33 -27.26
CA LYS A 282 0.36 9.03 -27.30
C LYS A 282 1.15 10.04 -28.14
N ALA A 283 0.52 11.13 -28.58
CA ALA A 283 1.15 12.18 -29.38
C ALA A 283 1.37 13.47 -28.57
N VAL A 284 2.33 14.27 -29.01
CA VAL A 284 2.58 15.64 -28.49
C VAL A 284 1.97 16.64 -29.47
N HIS A 285 1.31 17.67 -28.96
CA HIS A 285 0.76 18.75 -29.76
C HIS A 285 1.89 19.41 -30.56
N PRO A 286 1.77 19.56 -31.90
CA PRO A 286 2.87 20.04 -32.74
C PRO A 286 3.45 21.39 -32.33
N GLU A 287 2.61 22.33 -31.87
CA GLU A 287 3.05 23.65 -31.38
C GLU A 287 3.74 23.60 -29.99
N LEU A 288 3.59 22.52 -29.23
CA LEU A 288 4.30 22.33 -27.95
C LEU A 288 5.71 21.77 -28.15
N GLY A 289 5.93 21.01 -29.22
CA GLY A 289 7.20 20.40 -29.57
C GLY A 289 7.07 18.90 -29.83
N THR A 290 8.10 18.16 -29.43
CA THR A 290 8.28 16.74 -29.72
C THR A 290 8.41 15.89 -28.45
N LEU A 291 8.47 14.56 -28.60
CA LEU A 291 8.80 13.66 -27.49
C LEU A 291 10.20 13.93 -26.91
N ASP A 292 11.16 14.41 -27.72
CA ASP A 292 12.47 14.83 -27.21
C ASP A 292 12.35 16.03 -26.26
N ASP A 293 11.41 16.93 -26.52
CA ASP A 293 11.15 18.08 -25.65
C ASP A 293 10.45 17.66 -24.36
N VAL A 294 9.58 16.64 -24.40
CA VAL A 294 9.02 16.02 -23.18
C VAL A 294 10.13 15.44 -22.32
N ARG A 295 11.01 14.61 -22.91
CA ARG A 295 12.14 14.00 -22.18
C ARG A 295 13.08 15.07 -21.61
N ALA A 296 13.33 16.14 -22.36
CA ALA A 296 14.13 17.26 -21.88
C ALA A 296 13.48 17.99 -20.70
N LEU A 297 12.16 18.20 -20.73
CA LEU A 297 11.43 18.81 -19.62
C LEU A 297 11.49 17.93 -18.36
N VAL A 298 11.24 16.64 -18.50
CA VAL A 298 11.33 15.67 -17.39
C VAL A 298 12.73 15.66 -16.77
N ALA A 299 13.78 15.64 -17.61
CA ALA A 299 15.16 15.67 -17.12
C ALA A 299 15.47 16.97 -16.36
N ALA A 300 15.12 18.13 -16.94
CA ALA A 300 15.36 19.44 -16.33
C ALA A 300 14.56 19.64 -15.03
N ALA A 301 13.33 19.13 -14.95
CA ALA A 301 12.52 19.17 -13.74
C ALA A 301 13.15 18.30 -12.64
N ARG A 302 13.62 17.10 -12.99
CA ARG A 302 14.26 16.18 -12.05
C ARG A 302 15.54 16.75 -11.45
N GLU A 303 16.34 17.48 -12.22
CA GLU A 303 17.53 18.19 -11.72
C GLU A 303 17.20 19.20 -10.60
N ARG A 304 15.95 19.67 -10.55
CA ARG A 304 15.43 20.60 -9.54
C ARG A 304 14.60 19.92 -8.45
N GLY A 305 14.58 18.58 -8.44
CA GLY A 305 13.76 17.80 -7.52
C GLY A 305 12.26 17.82 -7.83
N ILE A 306 11.85 18.32 -9.01
CA ILE A 306 10.46 18.39 -9.46
C ILE A 306 10.12 17.15 -10.29
N GLU A 307 8.97 16.55 -10.00
CA GLU A 307 8.37 15.49 -10.82
C GLU A 307 7.34 16.08 -11.79
N VAL A 308 7.33 15.62 -13.04
CA VAL A 308 6.31 16.04 -14.01
C VAL A 308 5.14 15.07 -13.93
N ALA A 309 3.93 15.62 -13.70
CA ALA A 309 2.67 14.90 -13.76
C ALA A 309 1.91 15.27 -15.04
N LEU A 310 1.30 14.30 -15.70
CA LEU A 310 0.57 14.49 -16.95
C LEU A 310 -0.89 14.07 -16.80
N ASP A 311 -1.81 14.99 -17.12
CA ASP A 311 -3.24 14.70 -17.18
C ASP A 311 -3.55 13.59 -18.20
N ILE A 312 -4.18 12.51 -17.73
CA ILE A 312 -4.73 11.44 -18.56
C ILE A 312 -6.25 11.50 -18.51
N ALA A 313 -6.84 12.21 -19.48
CA ALA A 313 -8.28 12.25 -19.68
C ALA A 313 -8.71 11.28 -20.78
N PHE A 314 -9.25 10.11 -20.42
CA PHE A 314 -9.78 9.14 -21.39
C PHE A 314 -11.12 9.60 -21.98
N GLN A 315 -11.00 10.39 -23.04
CA GLN A 315 -12.06 10.89 -23.89
C GLN A 315 -11.43 11.34 -25.20
N ALA A 316 -12.23 11.36 -26.27
CA ALA A 316 -11.75 11.66 -27.61
C ALA A 316 -12.49 12.84 -28.21
N SER A 317 -11.79 13.75 -28.89
CA SER A 317 -12.42 14.71 -29.78
C SER A 317 -13.06 13.98 -30.98
N PRO A 318 -13.95 14.64 -31.74
CA PRO A 318 -14.49 14.06 -32.97
C PRO A 318 -13.44 13.73 -34.04
N ASP A 319 -12.25 14.30 -33.93
CA ASP A 319 -11.15 14.13 -34.90
C ASP A 319 -10.08 13.13 -34.40
N HIS A 320 -10.28 12.51 -33.24
CA HIS A 320 -9.33 11.54 -32.70
C HIS A 320 -9.25 10.28 -33.59
N PRO A 321 -8.05 9.73 -33.88
CA PRO A 321 -7.89 8.56 -34.75
C PRO A 321 -8.75 7.34 -34.38
N TYR A 322 -8.91 7.06 -33.08
CA TYR A 322 -9.79 5.99 -32.57
C TYR A 322 -11.24 6.07 -33.07
N LEU A 323 -11.81 7.24 -33.40
CA LEU A 323 -13.18 7.32 -33.92
C LEU A 323 -13.33 6.61 -35.27
N ARG A 324 -12.23 6.55 -36.03
CA ARG A 324 -12.15 5.87 -37.33
C ARG A 324 -11.63 4.44 -37.19
N GLU A 325 -10.62 4.26 -36.33
CA GLU A 325 -9.92 2.97 -36.17
C GLU A 325 -10.69 1.98 -35.30
N HIS A 326 -11.41 2.48 -34.30
CA HIS A 326 -12.16 1.71 -33.30
C HIS A 326 -13.54 2.34 -33.03
N PRO A 327 -14.44 2.43 -34.03
CA PRO A 327 -15.75 3.04 -33.87
C PRO A 327 -16.61 2.36 -32.79
N GLU A 328 -16.37 1.07 -32.50
CA GLU A 328 -17.01 0.27 -31.47
C GLU A 328 -16.67 0.71 -30.04
N TRP A 329 -15.64 1.52 -29.84
CA TRP A 329 -15.31 2.09 -28.53
C TRP A 329 -16.18 3.31 -28.18
N PHE A 330 -17.13 3.70 -29.04
CA PHE A 330 -17.96 4.90 -28.84
C PHE A 330 -19.45 4.62 -29.11
N ARG A 331 -20.33 5.13 -28.23
CA ARG A 331 -21.78 4.97 -28.40
C ARG A 331 -22.37 5.90 -29.43
N ARG A 332 -23.00 5.31 -30.43
CA ARG A 332 -23.91 5.99 -31.35
C ARG A 332 -25.31 6.02 -30.77
N ARG A 333 -25.97 7.17 -30.93
CA ARG A 333 -27.39 7.34 -30.67
C ARG A 333 -28.22 6.66 -31.77
N PRO A 334 -29.51 6.38 -31.54
CA PRO A 334 -30.38 5.76 -32.54
C PRO A 334 -30.50 6.55 -33.86
N ASP A 335 -30.24 7.85 -33.85
CA ASP A 335 -30.20 8.72 -35.04
C ASP A 335 -28.85 8.69 -35.78
N GLY A 336 -27.91 7.85 -35.33
CA GLY A 336 -26.57 7.70 -35.91
C GLY A 336 -25.54 8.72 -35.42
N THR A 337 -25.95 9.74 -34.65
CA THR A 337 -25.03 10.75 -34.09
C THR A 337 -24.25 10.19 -32.91
N MET A 338 -23.03 10.69 -32.68
CA MET A 338 -22.23 10.26 -31.54
C MET A 338 -22.70 10.97 -30.26
N GLN A 339 -22.78 10.23 -29.15
CA GLN A 339 -23.10 10.81 -27.86
C GLN A 339 -21.90 11.60 -27.32
N TYR A 340 -22.05 12.92 -27.17
CA TYR A 340 -21.04 13.75 -26.52
C TYR A 340 -21.07 13.63 -25.00
N ALA A 341 -19.94 13.94 -24.35
CA ALA A 341 -19.83 13.83 -22.91
C ALA A 341 -20.61 14.95 -22.19
N GLU A 342 -21.20 14.62 -21.06
CA GLU A 342 -21.92 15.56 -20.20
C GLU A 342 -21.58 15.27 -18.73
N ASN A 343 -21.46 16.32 -17.94
CA ASN A 343 -21.45 16.26 -16.48
C ASN A 343 -22.47 17.29 -15.97
N PRO A 344 -23.77 16.93 -15.94
CA PRO A 344 -24.86 17.89 -15.76
C PRO A 344 -24.61 18.87 -14.59
N PRO A 345 -24.74 20.20 -14.81
CA PRO A 345 -25.33 20.85 -15.98
C PRO A 345 -24.34 21.14 -17.14
N LYS A 346 -23.08 20.72 -17.05
CA LYS A 346 -22.04 21.01 -18.05
C LYS A 346 -22.17 20.09 -19.26
N LYS A 347 -22.04 20.68 -20.46
CA LYS A 347 -22.00 19.98 -21.74
C LYS A 347 -20.63 20.13 -22.40
N TYR A 348 -20.13 19.05 -22.96
CA TYR A 348 -18.83 18.98 -23.62
C TYR A 348 -19.01 18.50 -25.06
N GLN A 349 -19.50 19.40 -25.91
CA GLN A 349 -19.82 19.12 -27.32
C GLN A 349 -18.59 18.81 -28.19
N ASP A 350 -17.39 19.07 -27.66
CA ASP A 350 -16.07 18.90 -28.24
C ASP A 350 -15.43 17.54 -27.93
N ILE A 351 -16.10 16.64 -27.19
CA ILE A 351 -15.58 15.33 -26.81
C ILE A 351 -16.64 14.22 -26.77
N TYR A 352 -16.19 12.98 -26.98
CA TYR A 352 -16.92 11.73 -26.91
C TYR A 352 -16.33 10.83 -25.81
N PRO A 353 -17.15 10.26 -24.92
CA PRO A 353 -16.69 9.31 -23.91
C PRO A 353 -16.50 7.91 -24.52
N PHE A 354 -15.57 7.14 -23.95
CA PHE A 354 -15.42 5.72 -24.29
C PHE A 354 -16.60 4.89 -23.77
N ASP A 355 -16.98 3.88 -24.53
CA ASP A 355 -17.93 2.85 -24.14
C ASP A 355 -17.22 1.67 -23.47
N PHE A 356 -17.16 1.69 -22.15
CA PHE A 356 -16.56 0.58 -21.38
C PHE A 356 -17.41 -0.70 -21.38
N GLU A 357 -18.63 -0.65 -21.94
CA GLU A 357 -19.49 -1.83 -22.15
C GLU A 357 -19.42 -2.35 -23.61
N SER A 358 -18.48 -1.83 -24.41
CA SER A 358 -18.21 -2.33 -25.76
C SER A 358 -17.89 -3.83 -25.75
N GLU A 359 -18.31 -4.56 -26.79
CA GLU A 359 -17.91 -5.96 -26.96
C GLU A 359 -16.38 -6.11 -27.12
N ASP A 360 -15.71 -5.04 -27.56
CA ASP A 360 -14.25 -4.95 -27.68
C ASP A 360 -13.56 -4.36 -26.44
N TRP A 361 -14.19 -4.44 -25.26
CA TRP A 361 -13.62 -3.96 -24.01
C TRP A 361 -12.21 -4.49 -23.70
N PRO A 362 -11.80 -5.74 -24.03
CA PRO A 362 -10.43 -6.18 -23.73
C PRO A 362 -9.38 -5.36 -24.47
N ALA A 363 -9.57 -5.11 -25.77
CA ALA A 363 -8.65 -4.33 -26.57
C ALA A 363 -8.65 -2.85 -26.17
N LEU A 364 -9.83 -2.30 -25.82
CA LEU A 364 -9.92 -0.96 -25.23
C LEU A 364 -9.04 -0.88 -23.98
N TRP A 365 -9.19 -1.81 -23.03
CA TRP A 365 -8.43 -1.78 -21.77
C TRP A 365 -6.93 -1.93 -21.97
N GLU A 366 -6.51 -2.82 -22.88
CA GLU A 366 -5.11 -2.96 -23.28
C GLU A 366 -4.56 -1.66 -23.87
N GLU A 367 -5.34 -0.97 -24.72
CA GLU A 367 -4.92 0.32 -25.27
C GLU A 367 -4.83 1.41 -24.19
N LEU A 368 -5.82 1.52 -23.29
CA LEU A 368 -5.79 2.48 -22.18
C LEU A 368 -4.57 2.24 -21.26
N GLU A 369 -4.26 0.98 -20.94
CA GLU A 369 -3.04 0.64 -20.18
C GLU A 369 -1.78 1.05 -20.93
N SER A 370 -1.73 0.78 -22.23
CA SER A 370 -0.56 1.09 -23.05
C SER A 370 -0.29 2.59 -23.16
N VAL A 371 -1.30 3.46 -23.02
CA VAL A 371 -1.11 4.92 -22.92
C VAL A 371 -0.27 5.28 -21.69
N PHE A 372 -0.59 4.72 -20.52
CA PHE A 372 0.21 4.94 -19.30
C PHE A 372 1.64 4.42 -19.49
N ARG A 373 1.80 3.19 -20.01
CA ARG A 373 3.12 2.59 -20.25
C ARG A 373 3.97 3.43 -21.19
N PHE A 374 3.38 3.94 -22.28
CA PHE A 374 4.05 4.78 -23.24
C PHE A 374 4.65 6.04 -22.59
N TRP A 375 3.89 6.73 -21.73
CA TRP A 375 4.38 7.92 -21.03
C TRP A 375 5.37 7.61 -19.91
N VAL A 376 5.23 6.46 -19.25
CA VAL A 376 6.24 5.94 -18.30
C VAL A 376 7.59 5.73 -18.99
N GLU A 377 7.60 5.21 -20.22
CA GLU A 377 8.82 5.09 -21.02
C GLU A 377 9.45 6.46 -21.37
N GLN A 378 8.66 7.54 -21.39
CA GLN A 378 9.17 8.91 -21.58
C GLN A 378 9.65 9.55 -20.27
N GLY A 379 9.53 8.84 -19.14
CA GLY A 379 9.99 9.28 -17.82
C GLY A 379 8.93 9.92 -16.94
N ILE A 380 7.66 9.99 -17.39
CA ILE A 380 6.54 10.50 -16.59
C ILE A 380 6.07 9.38 -15.65
N ARG A 381 6.00 9.65 -14.34
CA ARG A 381 5.67 8.64 -13.32
C ARG A 381 4.46 8.98 -12.47
N THR A 382 3.91 10.18 -12.68
CA THR A 382 2.72 10.70 -12.00
C THR A 382 1.70 11.10 -13.08
N PHE A 383 0.44 10.74 -12.85
CA PHE A 383 -0.67 10.98 -13.77
C PHE A 383 -1.88 11.50 -13.01
#